data_AF-A0A1V1V346-F1
#
_entry.id   AF-A0A1V1V346-F1
#
_cell.length_a   1.000
_cell.length_b   1.000
_cell.length_c   1.000
_cell.angle_alpha   90.00
_cell.angle_beta   90.00
_cell.angle_gamma   90.00
#
_symmetry.space_group_name_H-M   'P 1'
#
loop_
_entity.id
_entity.type
_entity.pdbx_description
1 polymer ?
#
loop_
_entity_poly.entity_id
_entity_poly.type
_entity_poly.pdbx_seq_one_letter_code
_entity_poly.pdbx_strand_id
1 'polypeptide(L)'
;MSAAALVETIGGWIDHRIMRGGVKGAVPIIGLAGCQGSGKSTLARGLAERFGAATLSLDDVYLTKAERAEMARAVHPLFATRGPPGTHDLALLHAVLNRLTTGGPDDRTPLPRFDKMADDRVAEAVWPVVTGRPRAVVLEGWCLGAMPQAPAALAKPVNGLERETDPDGVWRRAVNAALARDYGGVTGRLDALIFLKAPGFDVVLDWRCEQEAELTGQPVSGARRDQLGRFVQHYERLTRHMLDGGIAPDFTVRLNAHRGIVAAVSDVEHP
;
A
#
# COMPACT_ATOMS: atom_id res chain seq x y z
N MET A 1 18.92 -13.76 1.62
CA MET A 1 17.78 -14.48 1.01
C MET A 1 17.47 -13.86 -0.35
N SER A 2 17.19 -14.65 -1.40
CA SER A 2 16.80 -14.12 -2.72
C SER A 2 15.30 -13.78 -2.78
N ALA A 3 14.86 -13.01 -3.78
CA ALA A 3 13.44 -12.71 -3.98
C ALA A 3 12.60 -13.98 -4.23
N ALA A 4 13.14 -14.95 -4.99
CA ALA A 4 12.49 -16.25 -5.20
C ALA A 4 12.37 -17.03 -3.88
N ALA A 5 13.44 -17.09 -3.08
CA ALA A 5 13.40 -17.73 -1.77
C ALA A 5 12.41 -17.05 -0.81
N LEU A 6 12.23 -15.73 -0.92
CA LEU A 6 11.22 -14.99 -0.16
C LEU A 6 9.80 -15.38 -0.58
N VAL A 7 9.52 -15.45 -1.89
CA VAL A 7 8.23 -15.92 -2.42
C VAL A 7 7.91 -17.33 -1.93
N GLU A 8 8.89 -18.24 -1.93
CA GLU A 8 8.74 -19.59 -1.40
C GLU A 8 8.48 -19.60 0.11
N THR A 9 9.24 -18.83 0.88
CA THR A 9 9.12 -18.75 2.35
C THR A 9 7.75 -18.21 2.77
N ILE A 10 7.38 -17.05 2.21
CA ILE A 10 6.07 -16.45 2.43
C ILE A 10 4.98 -17.38 1.92
N GLY A 11 5.20 -18.00 0.76
CA GLY A 11 4.25 -18.89 0.13
C GLY A 11 3.90 -20.09 1.01
N GLY A 12 4.91 -20.79 1.54
CA GLY A 12 4.70 -21.91 2.46
C GLY A 12 4.02 -21.49 3.77
N TRP A 13 4.34 -20.30 4.28
CA TRP A 13 3.67 -19.75 5.46
C TRP A 13 2.19 -19.43 5.21
N ILE A 14 1.87 -18.84 4.04
CA ILE A 14 0.50 -18.58 3.57
C ILE A 14 -0.28 -19.88 3.41
N ASP A 15 0.32 -20.88 2.75
CA ASP A 15 -0.28 -22.21 2.55
C ASP A 15 -0.66 -22.85 3.89
N HIS A 16 0.24 -22.83 4.87
CA HIS A 16 -0.01 -23.37 6.20
C HIS A 16 -1.16 -22.66 6.94
N ARG A 17 -1.16 -21.32 6.91
CA ARG A 17 -2.16 -20.49 7.61
C ARG A 17 -3.55 -20.62 7.01
N ILE A 18 -3.67 -20.53 5.69
CA ILE A 18 -4.96 -20.58 4.98
C ILE A 18 -5.54 -21.99 5.00
N MET A 19 -4.71 -23.04 4.84
CA MET A 19 -5.20 -24.42 4.83
C MET A 19 -5.64 -24.93 6.22
N ARG A 20 -5.11 -24.37 7.31
CA ARG A 20 -5.48 -24.78 8.69
C ARG A 20 -6.61 -23.95 9.30
N GLY A 21 -6.79 -22.69 8.88
CA GLY A 21 -7.77 -21.76 9.47
C GLY A 21 -8.88 -21.26 8.54
N GLY A 22 -8.76 -21.48 7.23
CA GLY A 22 -9.71 -20.96 6.26
C GLY A 22 -10.99 -21.78 6.14
N VAL A 23 -12.11 -21.09 5.90
CA VAL A 23 -13.34 -21.75 5.41
C VAL A 23 -13.02 -22.42 4.08
N LYS A 24 -13.25 -23.73 3.97
CA LYS A 24 -13.07 -24.47 2.70
C LYS A 24 -13.82 -23.73 1.59
N GLY A 25 -13.06 -23.23 0.61
CA GLY A 25 -13.59 -22.50 -0.53
C GLY A 25 -13.79 -21.00 -0.30
N ALA A 26 -13.15 -20.35 0.67
CA ALA A 26 -13.00 -18.88 0.67
C ALA A 26 -11.77 -18.46 -0.16
N VAL A 27 -11.83 -17.31 -0.83
CA VAL A 27 -10.66 -16.74 -1.53
C VAL A 27 -9.91 -15.86 -0.53
N PRO A 28 -8.68 -16.24 -0.16
CA PRO A 28 -7.90 -15.50 0.82
C PRO A 28 -7.41 -14.16 0.23
N ILE A 29 -7.40 -13.13 1.05
CA ILE A 29 -6.84 -11.80 0.75
C ILE A 29 -5.54 -11.63 1.53
N ILE A 30 -4.43 -11.58 0.81
CA ILE A 30 -3.08 -11.38 1.34
C ILE A 30 -2.69 -9.92 1.17
N GLY A 31 -2.44 -9.24 2.29
CA GLY A 31 -2.00 -7.86 2.32
C GLY A 31 -0.47 -7.72 2.25
N LEU A 32 0.04 -6.81 1.43
CA LEU A 32 1.44 -6.40 1.41
C LEU A 32 1.58 -4.91 1.74
N ALA A 33 2.28 -4.60 2.83
CA ALA A 33 2.57 -3.24 3.29
C ALA A 33 4.07 -2.91 3.21
N GLY A 34 4.40 -1.62 3.13
CA GLY A 34 5.79 -1.16 3.02
C GLY A 34 5.92 0.16 2.24
N CYS A 35 6.94 0.96 2.54
CA CYS A 35 7.13 2.27 1.94
C CYS A 35 7.38 2.24 0.41
N GLN A 36 7.40 3.40 -0.22
CA GLN A 36 7.67 3.55 -1.65
C GLN A 36 9.02 2.91 -1.99
N GLY A 37 9.07 2.18 -3.10
CA GLY A 37 10.28 1.51 -3.58
C GLY A 37 10.76 0.32 -2.74
N SER A 38 10.01 -0.14 -1.73
CA SER A 38 10.41 -1.31 -0.92
C SER A 38 10.35 -2.66 -1.65
N GLY A 39 9.78 -2.72 -2.87
CA GLY A 39 9.64 -3.95 -3.65
C GLY A 39 8.31 -4.68 -3.51
N LYS A 40 7.30 -4.09 -2.85
CA LYS A 40 5.94 -4.68 -2.69
C LYS A 40 5.36 -5.21 -4.00
N SER A 41 5.30 -4.40 -5.05
CA SER A 41 4.68 -4.79 -6.33
C SER A 41 5.43 -5.95 -6.99
N THR A 42 6.76 -6.03 -6.83
CA THR A 42 7.58 -7.16 -7.28
C THR A 42 7.24 -8.44 -6.52
N LEU A 43 7.13 -8.36 -5.19
CA LEU A 43 6.71 -9.49 -4.37
C LEU A 43 5.26 -9.90 -4.68
N ALA A 44 4.36 -8.93 -4.88
CA ALA A 44 2.97 -9.17 -5.22
C ALA A 44 2.84 -10.00 -6.50
N ARG A 45 3.61 -9.65 -7.53
CA ARG A 45 3.67 -10.41 -8.79
C ARG A 45 4.18 -11.83 -8.57
N GLY A 46 5.27 -12.01 -7.82
CA GLY A 46 5.82 -13.34 -7.53
C GLY A 46 4.84 -14.23 -6.76
N LEU A 47 4.13 -13.68 -5.77
CA LEU A 47 3.08 -14.39 -5.04
C LEU A 47 1.88 -14.71 -5.94
N ALA A 48 1.50 -13.79 -6.83
CA ALA A 48 0.40 -14.00 -7.75
C ALA A 48 0.70 -15.10 -8.77
N GLU A 49 1.91 -15.14 -9.31
CA GLU A 49 2.40 -16.23 -10.17
C GLU A 49 2.37 -17.57 -9.44
N ARG A 50 2.87 -17.62 -8.20
CA ARG A 50 2.88 -18.84 -7.38
C ARG A 50 1.48 -19.37 -7.10
N PHE A 51 0.54 -18.48 -6.75
CA PHE A 51 -0.77 -18.89 -6.26
C PHE A 51 -1.87 -18.89 -7.32
N GLY A 52 -1.66 -18.29 -8.49
CA GLY A 52 -2.76 -17.95 -9.40
C GLY A 52 -3.69 -16.90 -8.78
N ALA A 53 -3.09 -15.87 -8.18
CA ALA A 53 -3.82 -14.81 -7.48
C ALA A 53 -4.16 -13.63 -8.41
N ALA A 54 -5.26 -12.95 -8.11
CA ALA A 54 -5.49 -11.60 -8.65
C ALA A 54 -4.61 -10.59 -7.88
N THR A 55 -4.03 -9.62 -8.57
CA THR A 55 -3.26 -8.53 -7.95
C THR A 55 -4.04 -7.22 -7.99
N LEU A 56 -4.04 -6.51 -6.86
CA LEU A 56 -4.65 -5.20 -6.73
C LEU A 56 -3.72 -4.28 -5.95
N SER A 57 -3.50 -3.07 -6.47
CA SER A 57 -2.80 -2.03 -5.72
C SER A 57 -3.81 -1.11 -5.05
N LEU A 58 -3.48 -0.63 -3.85
CA LEU A 58 -4.18 0.49 -3.25
C LEU A 58 -4.03 1.74 -4.15
N ASP A 59 -2.90 1.90 -4.85
CA ASP A 59 -2.70 3.01 -5.78
C ASP A 59 -3.68 2.96 -6.98
N ASP A 60 -4.18 1.77 -7.35
CA ASP A 60 -5.13 1.61 -8.47
C ASP A 60 -6.49 2.25 -8.19
N VAL A 61 -6.82 2.41 -6.91
CA VAL A 61 -8.08 2.97 -6.43
C VAL A 61 -7.90 4.36 -5.85
N TYR A 62 -6.88 5.13 -6.25
CA TYR A 62 -6.89 6.56 -5.92
C TYR A 62 -8.21 7.20 -6.41
N LEU A 63 -8.69 8.18 -5.63
CA LEU A 63 -9.70 9.11 -6.11
C LEU A 63 -9.22 9.77 -7.41
N THR A 64 -10.14 10.21 -8.25
CA THR A 64 -9.83 10.98 -9.46
C THR A 64 -9.17 12.31 -9.12
N LYS A 65 -8.53 12.94 -10.12
CA LYS A 65 -7.94 14.26 -9.96
C LYS A 65 -8.97 15.32 -9.54
N ALA A 66 -10.18 15.23 -10.09
CA ALA A 66 -11.29 16.12 -9.76
C ALA A 66 -11.73 15.96 -8.30
N GLU A 67 -11.96 14.73 -7.83
CA GLU A 67 -12.34 14.45 -6.43
C GLU A 67 -11.27 14.94 -5.44
N ARG A 68 -9.98 14.73 -5.75
CA ARG A 68 -8.89 15.27 -4.92
C ARG A 68 -8.85 16.80 -4.91
N ALA A 69 -9.17 17.46 -6.03
CA ALA A 69 -9.28 18.91 -6.08
C ALA A 69 -10.45 19.44 -5.24
N GLU A 70 -11.55 18.69 -5.14
CA GLU A 70 -12.64 18.98 -4.22
C GLU A 70 -12.20 18.84 -2.76
N MET A 71 -11.52 17.74 -2.41
CA MET A 71 -10.94 17.56 -1.07
C MET A 71 -9.94 18.66 -0.72
N ALA A 72 -9.14 19.11 -1.69
CA ALA A 72 -8.18 20.19 -1.51
C ALA A 72 -8.86 21.50 -1.10
N ARG A 73 -10.02 21.80 -1.69
CA ARG A 73 -10.83 22.99 -1.37
C ARG A 73 -11.63 22.82 -0.07
N ALA A 74 -12.20 21.64 0.15
CA ALA A 74 -13.12 21.38 1.25
C ALA A 74 -12.41 21.09 2.59
N VAL A 75 -11.22 20.48 2.54
CA VAL A 75 -10.51 20.01 3.72
C VAL A 75 -9.14 20.68 3.86
N HIS A 76 -8.24 20.46 2.90
CA HIS A 76 -6.88 21.01 2.96
C HIS A 76 -6.12 20.88 1.63
N PRO A 77 -5.36 21.90 1.17
CA PRO A 77 -4.66 21.87 -0.13
C PRO A 77 -3.78 20.65 -0.39
N LEU A 78 -3.16 20.07 0.64
CA LEU A 78 -2.34 18.86 0.54
C LEU A 78 -3.11 17.61 0.06
N PHE A 79 -4.45 17.60 0.08
CA PHE A 79 -5.25 16.52 -0.51
C PHE A 79 -5.29 16.55 -2.05
N ALA A 80 -4.79 17.60 -2.69
CA ALA A 80 -4.57 17.59 -4.15
C ALA A 80 -3.56 16.50 -4.55
N THR A 81 -2.58 16.22 -3.69
CA THR A 81 -1.59 15.16 -3.89
C THR A 81 -2.17 13.81 -3.50
N ARG A 82 -2.19 12.85 -4.45
CA ARG A 82 -2.52 11.46 -4.19
C ARG A 82 -1.53 10.82 -3.21
N GLY A 83 -1.97 9.88 -2.39
CA GLY A 83 -1.08 9.09 -1.53
C GLY A 83 -1.56 8.92 -0.10
N PRO A 84 -1.77 10.02 0.64
CA PRO A 84 -2.19 9.96 2.04
C PRO A 84 -3.54 9.26 2.23
N PRO A 85 -3.78 8.59 3.38
CA PRO A 85 -5.11 8.13 3.75
C PRO A 85 -6.18 9.19 3.55
N GLY A 86 -7.31 8.77 2.96
CA GLY A 86 -8.40 9.65 2.53
C GLY A 86 -8.37 9.96 1.02
N THR A 87 -7.26 9.73 0.32
CA THR A 87 -7.16 9.96 -1.13
C THR A 87 -7.54 8.75 -2.00
N HIS A 88 -8.16 7.72 -1.42
CA HIS A 88 -8.48 6.47 -2.10
C HIS A 88 -10.00 6.22 -2.08
N ASP A 89 -10.52 5.71 -3.18
CA ASP A 89 -11.89 5.23 -3.35
C ASP A 89 -12.02 3.83 -2.72
N LEU A 90 -12.17 3.81 -1.39
CA LEU A 90 -12.27 2.56 -0.65
C LEU A 90 -13.58 1.83 -0.95
N ALA A 91 -14.64 2.53 -1.34
CA ALA A 91 -15.87 1.89 -1.79
C ALA A 91 -15.63 1.05 -3.05
N LEU A 92 -14.91 1.59 -4.04
CA LEU A 92 -14.47 0.85 -5.22
C LEU A 92 -13.60 -0.35 -4.85
N LEU A 93 -12.62 -0.16 -3.95
CA LEU A 93 -11.78 -1.27 -3.46
C LEU A 93 -12.63 -2.39 -2.84
N HIS A 94 -13.57 -2.02 -1.95
CA HIS A 94 -14.44 -2.99 -1.30
C HIS A 94 -15.30 -3.75 -2.31
N ALA A 95 -15.85 -3.07 -3.31
CA ALA A 95 -16.66 -3.67 -4.37
C ALA A 95 -15.85 -4.67 -5.21
N VAL A 96 -14.62 -4.32 -5.61
CA VAL A 96 -13.73 -5.21 -6.37
C VAL A 96 -13.36 -6.45 -5.54
N LEU A 97 -12.96 -6.26 -4.28
CA LEU A 97 -12.64 -7.38 -3.40
C LEU A 97 -13.85 -8.29 -3.16
N ASN A 98 -15.07 -7.74 -3.04
CA ASN A 98 -16.29 -8.55 -2.95
C ASN A 98 -16.45 -9.43 -4.20
N ARG A 99 -16.40 -8.83 -5.40
CA ARG A 99 -16.53 -9.57 -6.66
C ARG A 99 -15.48 -10.68 -6.80
N LEU A 100 -14.23 -10.41 -6.45
CA LEU A 100 -13.16 -11.42 -6.50
C LEU A 100 -13.36 -12.56 -5.50
N THR A 101 -13.95 -12.30 -4.33
CA THR A 101 -14.07 -13.29 -3.26
C THR A 101 -15.37 -14.09 -3.28
N THR A 102 -16.45 -13.49 -3.78
CA THR A 102 -17.80 -14.11 -3.82
C THR A 102 -18.27 -14.47 -5.23
N GLY A 103 -17.52 -14.08 -6.27
CA GLY A 103 -17.90 -14.32 -7.65
C GLY A 103 -17.94 -15.80 -8.04
N GLY A 104 -18.80 -16.12 -9.01
CA GLY A 104 -18.90 -17.44 -9.63
C GLY A 104 -17.78 -17.72 -10.64
N PRO A 105 -17.70 -18.96 -11.16
CA PRO A 105 -16.66 -19.38 -12.13
C PRO A 105 -16.64 -18.58 -13.44
N ASP A 106 -17.77 -18.01 -13.84
CA ASP A 106 -17.91 -17.26 -15.10
C ASP A 106 -17.94 -15.73 -14.90
N ASP A 107 -17.89 -15.27 -13.64
CA ASP A 107 -17.96 -13.85 -13.33
C ASP A 107 -16.72 -13.12 -13.84
N ARG A 108 -16.94 -11.95 -14.42
CA ARG A 108 -15.88 -11.06 -14.89
C ARG A 108 -15.71 -9.94 -13.89
N THR A 109 -14.51 -9.75 -13.35
CA THR A 109 -14.20 -8.68 -12.41
C THR A 109 -13.17 -7.73 -13.01
N PRO A 110 -13.60 -6.53 -13.47
CA PRO A 110 -12.70 -5.46 -13.86
C PRO A 110 -11.85 -5.01 -12.67
N LEU A 111 -10.55 -4.83 -12.88
CA LEU A 111 -9.63 -4.33 -11.86
C LEU A 111 -9.27 -2.87 -12.17
N PRO A 112 -9.51 -1.94 -11.23
CA PRO A 112 -9.20 -0.54 -11.42
C PRO A 112 -7.72 -0.33 -11.73
N ARG A 113 -7.43 0.73 -12.48
CA ARG A 113 -6.06 1.15 -12.79
C ARG A 113 -5.95 2.66 -12.66
N PHE A 114 -4.79 3.10 -12.19
CA PHE A 114 -4.46 4.52 -12.06
C PHE A 114 -3.25 4.87 -12.91
N ASP A 115 -3.36 5.93 -13.70
CA ASP A 115 -2.26 6.45 -14.49
C ASP A 115 -1.52 7.51 -13.67
N LYS A 116 -0.31 7.16 -13.22
CA LYS A 116 0.55 8.04 -12.41
C LYS A 116 1.10 9.24 -13.19
N MET A 117 1.17 9.15 -14.52
CA MET A 117 1.63 10.22 -15.41
C MET A 117 0.50 11.21 -15.69
N ALA A 118 -0.70 10.70 -15.98
CA ALA A 118 -1.90 11.55 -16.10
C ALA A 118 -2.38 12.10 -14.75
N ASP A 119 -1.95 11.48 -13.65
CA ASP A 119 -2.42 11.73 -12.28
C ASP A 119 -3.93 11.52 -12.12
N ASP A 120 -4.48 10.54 -12.84
CA ASP A 120 -5.91 10.25 -12.83
C ASP A 120 -6.23 8.75 -13.02
N ARG A 121 -7.46 8.39 -12.70
CA ARG A 121 -7.97 7.03 -12.88
C ARG A 121 -8.09 6.71 -14.36
N VAL A 122 -7.65 5.53 -14.76
CA VAL A 122 -7.84 5.03 -16.12
C VAL A 122 -9.33 4.75 -16.35
N ALA A 123 -9.83 4.99 -17.56
CA ALA A 123 -11.22 4.69 -17.91
C ALA A 123 -11.55 3.19 -17.71
N GLU A 124 -12.72 2.90 -17.15
CA GLU A 124 -13.14 1.52 -16.80
C GLU A 124 -13.13 0.57 -18.01
N ALA A 125 -13.44 1.09 -19.21
CA ALA A 125 -13.49 0.30 -20.44
C ALA A 125 -12.17 -0.40 -20.81
N VAL A 126 -11.03 0.06 -20.28
CA VAL A 126 -9.70 -0.55 -20.54
C VAL A 126 -9.09 -1.19 -19.31
N TRP A 127 -9.86 -1.33 -18.23
CA TRP A 127 -9.40 -2.07 -17.05
C TRP A 127 -9.16 -3.55 -17.39
N PRO A 128 -8.06 -4.15 -16.92
CA PRO A 128 -7.88 -5.59 -17.06
C PRO A 128 -8.97 -6.33 -16.29
N VAL A 129 -9.35 -7.50 -16.79
CA VAL A 129 -10.46 -8.28 -16.26
C VAL A 129 -9.94 -9.62 -15.77
N VAL A 130 -10.29 -9.97 -14.53
CA VAL A 130 -10.15 -11.34 -14.00
C VAL A 130 -11.44 -12.10 -14.33
N THR A 131 -11.32 -13.25 -14.97
CA THR A 131 -12.45 -14.15 -15.23
C THR A 131 -12.46 -15.27 -14.20
N GLY A 132 -13.65 -15.52 -13.64
CA GLY A 132 -13.87 -16.49 -12.60
C GLY A 132 -13.26 -16.08 -11.26
N ARG A 133 -13.10 -17.10 -10.41
CA ARG A 133 -12.66 -16.91 -9.03
C ARG A 133 -11.16 -17.18 -8.91
N PRO A 134 -10.34 -16.18 -8.54
CA PRO A 134 -8.91 -16.41 -8.37
C PRO A 134 -8.68 -17.30 -7.15
N ARG A 135 -7.51 -17.96 -7.08
CA ARG A 135 -7.17 -18.80 -5.93
C ARG A 135 -6.83 -17.98 -4.68
N ALA A 136 -6.44 -16.73 -4.88
CA ALA A 136 -6.17 -15.75 -3.83
C ALA A 136 -6.28 -14.33 -4.41
N VAL A 137 -6.32 -13.32 -3.54
CA VAL A 137 -6.12 -11.92 -3.91
C VAL A 137 -4.87 -11.41 -3.18
N VAL A 138 -3.96 -10.77 -3.90
CA VAL A 138 -2.84 -10.04 -3.30
C VAL A 138 -3.14 -8.55 -3.41
N LEU A 139 -3.43 -7.93 -2.26
CA LEU A 139 -3.65 -6.50 -2.13
C LEU A 139 -2.37 -5.85 -1.59
N GLU A 140 -1.76 -4.95 -2.35
CA GLU A 140 -0.57 -4.22 -1.89
C GLU A 140 -0.84 -2.73 -1.72
N GLY A 141 -0.22 -2.11 -0.72
CA GLY A 141 -0.39 -0.68 -0.48
C GLY A 141 0.56 -0.18 0.59
N TRP A 142 1.04 1.06 0.45
CA TRP A 142 2.10 1.55 1.34
C TRP A 142 1.65 1.73 2.80
N CYS A 143 0.38 2.07 3.01
CA CYS A 143 -0.25 2.28 4.32
C CYS A 143 -1.25 1.18 4.71
N LEU A 144 -1.24 0.04 4.02
CA LEU A 144 -2.12 -1.09 4.35
C LEU A 144 -1.81 -1.59 5.77
N GLY A 145 -2.84 -1.73 6.62
CA GLY A 145 -2.68 -2.13 8.02
C GLY A 145 -2.05 -1.07 8.95
N ALA A 146 -1.81 0.15 8.48
CA ALA A 146 -1.33 1.22 9.34
C ALA A 146 -2.41 1.63 10.36
N MET A 147 -1.98 1.87 11.61
CA MET A 147 -2.85 2.26 12.70
C MET A 147 -2.91 3.79 12.88
N PRO A 148 -4.03 4.35 13.37
CA PRO A 148 -4.10 5.76 13.71
C PRO A 148 -3.18 6.10 14.88
N GLN A 149 -2.51 7.24 14.77
CA GLN A 149 -1.67 7.80 15.82
C GLN A 149 -2.52 8.45 16.91
N ALA A 150 -2.00 8.44 18.15
CA ALA A 150 -2.56 9.19 19.25
C ALA A 150 -2.57 10.71 18.96
N PRO A 151 -3.56 11.48 19.45
CA PRO A 151 -3.64 12.92 19.19
C PRO A 151 -2.36 13.71 19.53
N ALA A 152 -1.66 13.34 20.60
CA ALA A 152 -0.41 13.99 21.01
C ALA A 152 0.71 13.85 19.97
N ALA A 153 0.77 12.72 19.25
CA ALA A 153 1.75 12.49 18.19
C ALA A 153 1.48 13.34 16.94
N LEU A 154 0.25 13.85 16.79
CA LEU A 154 -0.17 14.76 15.71
C LEU A 154 0.01 16.24 16.07
N ALA A 155 0.47 16.57 17.29
CA ALA A 155 0.59 17.96 17.70
C ALA A 155 1.70 18.69 16.92
N LYS A 156 2.88 18.06 16.79
CA LYS A 156 4.06 18.66 16.19
C LYS A 156 4.27 18.17 14.75
N PRO A 157 4.66 19.05 13.81
CA PRO A 157 4.99 18.64 12.45
C PRO A 157 6.29 17.81 12.43
N VAL A 158 6.36 16.79 11.58
CA VAL A 158 7.56 15.91 11.49
C VAL A 158 8.56 16.34 10.41
N ASN A 159 8.15 17.16 9.45
CA ASN A 159 8.98 17.57 8.32
C ASN A 159 8.63 18.97 7.80
N GLY A 160 9.32 19.40 6.74
CA GLY A 160 9.12 20.72 6.12
C GLY A 160 7.70 20.90 5.59
N LEU A 161 7.15 19.89 4.92
CA LEU A 161 5.79 19.91 4.37
C LEU A 161 4.75 20.26 5.43
N GLU A 162 4.77 19.55 6.55
CA GLU A 162 3.82 19.80 7.61
C GLU A 162 4.07 21.14 8.32
N ARG A 163 5.33 21.56 8.49
CA ARG A 163 5.64 22.85 9.11
C ARG A 163 5.14 24.03 8.28
N GLU A 164 5.35 23.97 6.97
CA GLU A 164 5.14 25.10 6.05
C GLU A 164 3.72 25.13 5.48
N THR A 165 3.12 23.95 5.26
CA THR A 165 1.84 23.83 4.54
C THR A 165 0.71 23.31 5.42
N ASP A 166 0.99 22.72 6.60
CA ASP A 166 -0.02 22.27 7.57
C ASP A 166 0.32 22.72 9.01
N PRO A 167 0.62 24.02 9.26
CA PRO A 167 1.07 24.49 10.57
C PRO A 167 0.06 24.16 11.68
N ASP A 168 -1.23 24.31 11.37
CA ASP A 168 -2.32 24.05 12.31
C ASP A 168 -2.59 22.55 12.51
N GLY A 169 -2.09 21.68 11.64
CA GLY A 169 -2.27 20.24 11.70
C GLY A 169 -3.63 19.73 11.21
N VAL A 170 -4.34 20.51 10.40
CA VAL A 170 -5.62 20.15 9.81
C VAL A 170 -5.46 18.91 8.93
N TRP A 171 -4.47 18.90 8.04
CA TRP A 171 -4.26 17.79 7.11
C TRP A 171 -3.81 16.52 7.84
N ARG A 172 -2.81 16.59 8.73
CA ARG A 172 -2.35 15.39 9.43
C ARG A 172 -3.42 14.77 10.34
N ARG A 173 -4.31 15.59 10.92
CA ARG A 173 -5.48 15.09 11.67
C ARG A 173 -6.53 14.47 10.75
N ALA A 174 -6.79 15.06 9.59
CA ALA A 174 -7.72 14.51 8.61
C ALA A 174 -7.24 13.16 8.04
N VAL A 175 -5.93 13.05 7.72
CA VAL A 175 -5.29 11.80 7.31
C VAL A 175 -5.44 10.73 8.40
N ASN A 176 -5.17 11.08 9.67
CA ASN A 176 -5.31 10.15 10.79
C ASN A 176 -6.77 9.71 11.01
N ALA A 177 -7.72 10.63 10.85
CA ALA A 177 -9.15 10.34 10.96
C ALA A 177 -9.65 9.42 9.84
N ALA A 178 -9.19 9.63 8.60
CA ALA A 178 -9.48 8.73 7.49
C ALA A 178 -8.95 7.31 7.77
N LEU A 179 -7.72 7.21 8.29
CA LEU A 179 -7.13 5.92 8.67
C LEU A 179 -7.98 5.19 9.72
N ALA A 180 -8.40 5.89 10.77
CA ALA A 180 -9.22 5.33 11.85
C ALA A 180 -10.62 4.89 11.38
N ARG A 181 -11.23 5.65 10.47
CA ARG A 181 -12.62 5.44 10.03
C ARG A 181 -12.72 4.41 8.90
N ASP A 182 -11.87 4.53 7.89
CA ASP A 182 -12.11 3.88 6.59
C ASP A 182 -11.15 2.70 6.32
N TYR A 183 -9.88 2.80 6.74
CA TYR A 183 -8.85 1.80 6.39
C TYR A 183 -8.86 0.56 7.30
N GLY A 184 -9.44 0.67 8.49
CA GLY A 184 -9.69 -0.47 9.37
C GLY A 184 -10.58 -1.52 8.70
N GLY A 185 -11.58 -1.08 7.91
CA GLY A 185 -12.44 -1.96 7.13
C GLY A 185 -11.70 -2.75 6.05
N VAL A 186 -10.68 -2.16 5.42
CA VAL A 186 -9.82 -2.85 4.46
C VAL A 186 -8.93 -3.86 5.19
N THR A 187 -8.31 -3.44 6.29
CA THR A 187 -7.39 -4.27 7.08
C THR A 187 -8.09 -5.49 7.67
N GLY A 188 -9.32 -5.33 8.16
CA GLY A 188 -10.12 -6.43 8.72
C GLY A 188 -10.56 -7.49 7.70
N ARG A 189 -10.33 -7.26 6.41
CA ARG A 189 -10.58 -8.25 5.34
C ARG A 189 -9.36 -9.08 4.99
N LEU A 190 -8.18 -8.73 5.51
CA LEU A 190 -6.94 -9.44 5.20
C LEU A 190 -6.87 -10.72 6.03
N ASP A 191 -6.63 -11.85 5.39
CA ASP A 191 -6.36 -13.12 6.07
C ASP A 191 -4.92 -13.21 6.58
N ALA A 192 -4.04 -12.41 5.95
CA ALA A 192 -2.66 -12.23 6.34
C ALA A 192 -2.15 -10.84 5.92
N LEU A 193 -1.31 -10.22 6.75
CA LEU A 193 -0.61 -8.99 6.44
C LEU A 193 0.91 -9.20 6.51
N ILE A 194 1.60 -8.91 5.42
CA ILE A 194 3.06 -8.98 5.32
C ILE A 194 3.61 -7.56 5.25
N PHE A 195 4.58 -7.24 6.08
CA PHE A 195 5.21 -5.92 6.10
C PHE A 195 6.67 -5.96 5.64
N LEU A 196 6.96 -5.25 4.56
CA LEU A 196 8.32 -4.99 4.07
C LEU A 196 8.88 -3.79 4.84
N LYS A 197 9.54 -4.08 5.96
CA LYS A 197 10.08 -3.10 6.90
C LYS A 197 11.40 -2.54 6.39
N ALA A 198 11.38 -1.28 5.96
CA ALA A 198 12.58 -0.51 5.64
C ALA A 198 13.48 -0.31 6.89
N PRO A 199 14.79 -0.09 6.73
CA PRO A 199 15.69 0.17 7.86
C PRO A 199 15.41 1.54 8.51
N GLY A 200 14.80 2.47 7.76
CA GLY A 200 14.46 3.82 8.18
C GLY A 200 13.68 4.56 7.10
N PHE A 201 13.29 5.80 7.36
CA PHE A 201 12.61 6.64 6.38
C PHE A 201 13.58 7.33 5.41
N ASP A 202 14.83 7.52 5.83
CA ASP A 202 15.94 8.12 5.09
C ASP A 202 16.19 7.45 3.74
N VAL A 203 16.00 6.13 3.64
CA VAL A 203 16.18 5.40 2.37
C VAL A 203 15.05 5.62 1.35
N VAL A 204 13.90 6.14 1.76
CA VAL A 204 12.71 6.20 0.92
C VAL A 204 12.89 7.15 -0.26
N LEU A 205 13.61 8.26 -0.07
CA LEU A 205 13.89 9.20 -1.16
C LEU A 205 14.75 8.54 -2.24
N ASP A 206 15.82 7.85 -1.84
CA ASP A 206 16.72 7.20 -2.80
C ASP A 206 16.00 6.08 -3.55
N TRP A 207 15.22 5.25 -2.85
CA TRP A 207 14.38 4.24 -3.48
C TRP A 207 13.35 4.83 -4.44
N ARG A 208 12.77 5.99 -4.10
CA ARG A 208 11.83 6.67 -4.98
C ARG A 208 12.54 7.25 -6.21
N CYS A 209 13.76 7.76 -6.06
CA CYS A 209 14.57 8.25 -7.17
C CYS A 209 14.94 7.12 -8.14
N GLU A 210 15.33 5.96 -7.63
CA GLU A 210 15.63 4.77 -8.44
C GLU A 210 14.39 4.30 -9.21
N GLN A 211 13.24 4.19 -8.54
CA GLN A 211 11.97 3.84 -9.20
C GLN A 211 11.60 4.83 -10.31
N GLU A 212 11.77 6.14 -10.05
CA GLU A 212 11.49 7.17 -11.05
C GLU A 212 12.46 7.09 -12.24
N ALA A 213 13.73 6.75 -11.98
CA ALA A 213 14.72 6.55 -13.03
C ALA A 213 14.40 5.33 -13.90
N GLU A 214 13.93 4.23 -13.30
CA GLU A 214 13.46 3.05 -14.04
C GLU A 214 12.24 3.37 -14.93
N LEU A 215 11.28 4.15 -14.43
CA LEU A 215 10.07 4.50 -15.17
C LEU A 215 10.33 5.44 -16.35
N THR A 216 11.29 6.36 -16.19
CA THR A 216 11.59 7.39 -17.20
C THR A 216 12.79 7.04 -18.09
N GLY A 217 13.59 6.04 -17.70
CA GLY A 217 14.88 5.73 -18.31
C GLY A 217 15.95 6.79 -18.09
N GLN A 218 15.75 7.72 -17.13
CA GLN A 218 16.64 8.86 -16.90
C GLN A 218 17.10 8.94 -15.44
N PRO A 219 18.39 9.23 -15.17
CA PRO A 219 18.86 9.48 -13.82
C PRO A 219 18.12 10.66 -13.16
N VAL A 220 17.79 10.51 -11.87
CA VAL A 220 17.13 11.56 -11.09
C VAL A 220 18.15 12.38 -10.32
N SER A 221 18.21 13.68 -10.57
CA SER A 221 19.11 14.62 -9.89
C SER A 221 18.52 16.03 -9.79
N GLY A 222 19.21 16.91 -9.03
CA GLY A 222 18.88 18.32 -8.90
C GLY A 222 17.41 18.58 -8.55
N ALA A 223 16.79 19.51 -9.28
CA ALA A 223 15.40 19.94 -9.05
C ALA A 223 14.40 18.77 -9.06
N ARG A 224 14.62 17.71 -9.84
CA ARG A 224 13.72 16.55 -9.85
C ARG A 224 13.81 15.77 -8.54
N ARG A 225 15.03 15.58 -8.01
CA ARG A 225 15.24 14.95 -6.70
C ARG A 225 14.62 15.78 -5.58
N ASP A 226 14.72 17.11 -5.66
CA ASP A 226 14.10 18.00 -4.66
C ASP A 226 12.57 17.91 -4.67
N GLN A 227 11.97 17.86 -5.86
CA GLN A 227 10.53 17.62 -6.01
C GLN A 227 10.11 16.27 -5.42
N LEU A 228 10.88 15.21 -5.67
CA LEU A 228 10.63 13.91 -5.04
C LEU A 228 10.83 13.96 -3.52
N GLY A 229 11.82 14.72 -3.04
CA GLY A 229 12.05 14.99 -1.62
C GLY A 229 10.83 15.62 -0.96
N ARG A 230 10.23 16.62 -1.61
CA ARG A 230 8.96 17.22 -1.16
C ARG A 230 7.79 16.24 -1.24
N PHE A 231 7.74 15.42 -2.29
CA PHE A 231 6.70 14.41 -2.46
C PHE A 231 6.76 13.35 -1.35
N VAL A 232 7.92 12.76 -1.05
CA VAL A 232 8.04 11.70 -0.02
C VAL A 232 7.65 12.20 1.38
N GLN A 233 7.76 13.51 1.65
CA GLN A 233 7.31 14.10 2.92
C GLN A 233 5.80 13.90 3.19
N HIS A 234 4.96 13.68 2.17
CA HIS A 234 3.53 13.34 2.35
C HIS A 234 3.33 11.99 3.04
N TYR A 235 4.34 11.12 3.00
CA TYR A 235 4.28 9.74 3.47
C TYR A 235 5.10 9.53 4.75
N GLU A 236 5.94 10.50 5.11
CA GLU A 236 6.95 10.37 6.15
C GLU A 236 6.37 10.02 7.52
N ARG A 237 5.39 10.81 7.97
CA ARG A 237 4.76 10.63 9.29
C ARG A 237 4.29 9.20 9.49
N LEU A 238 3.47 8.71 8.57
CA LEU A 238 2.85 7.40 8.70
C LEU A 238 3.86 6.28 8.45
N THR A 239 4.81 6.47 7.54
CA THR A 239 5.89 5.50 7.33
C THR A 239 6.72 5.33 8.61
N ARG A 240 7.14 6.43 9.23
CA ARG A 240 7.85 6.38 10.53
C ARG A 240 7.00 5.71 11.60
N HIS A 241 5.71 6.03 11.66
CA HIS A 241 4.80 5.40 12.61
C HIS A 241 4.75 3.87 12.43
N MET A 242 4.58 3.38 11.20
CA MET A 242 4.59 1.93 10.91
C MET A 242 5.93 1.27 11.25
N LEU A 243 7.06 1.94 10.96
CA LEU A 243 8.39 1.43 11.34
C LEU A 243 8.55 1.28 12.87
N ASP A 244 7.85 2.12 13.64
CA ASP A 244 7.84 2.18 15.10
C ASP A 244 6.65 1.41 15.73
N GLY A 245 6.10 0.42 15.02
CA GLY A 245 5.04 -0.45 15.56
C GLY A 245 3.61 0.02 15.31
N GLY A 246 3.41 1.06 14.50
CA GLY A 246 2.11 1.53 14.00
C GLY A 246 1.45 0.61 12.96
N ILE A 247 1.79 -0.68 12.96
CA ILE A 247 1.25 -1.74 12.11
C ILE A 247 1.42 -3.08 12.86
N ALA A 248 0.48 -4.00 12.71
CA ALA A 248 0.53 -5.34 13.29
C ALA A 248 0.52 -6.40 12.17
N PRO A 249 1.67 -6.64 11.50
CA PRO A 249 1.75 -7.65 10.47
C PRO A 249 1.81 -9.05 11.09
N ASP A 250 1.39 -10.05 10.33
CA ASP A 250 1.61 -11.45 10.68
C ASP A 250 3.02 -11.92 10.30
N PHE A 251 3.63 -11.27 9.31
CA PHE A 251 4.96 -11.59 8.82
C PHE A 251 5.73 -10.32 8.46
N THR A 252 6.93 -10.17 9.03
CA THR A 252 7.81 -9.01 8.79
C THR A 252 9.05 -9.42 7.99
N VAL A 253 9.26 -8.76 6.85
CA VAL A 253 10.49 -8.84 6.04
C VAL A 253 11.32 -7.58 6.31
N ARG A 254 12.44 -7.72 7.01
CA ARG A 254 13.36 -6.60 7.30
C ARG A 254 14.32 -6.42 6.13
N LEU A 255 14.38 -5.20 5.60
CA LEU A 255 15.22 -4.82 4.49
C LEU A 255 16.42 -3.98 4.97
N ASN A 256 17.55 -4.07 4.27
CA ASN A 256 18.64 -3.09 4.36
C ASN A 256 18.45 -1.96 3.32
N ALA A 257 19.37 -0.99 3.31
CA ALA A 257 19.31 0.17 2.40
C ALA A 257 19.35 -0.21 0.90
N HIS A 258 19.86 -1.38 0.55
CA HIS A 258 19.91 -1.91 -0.83
C HIS A 258 18.75 -2.87 -1.13
N ARG A 259 17.67 -2.85 -0.33
CA ARG A 259 16.53 -3.79 -0.39
C ARG A 259 16.92 -5.26 -0.19
N GLY A 260 18.13 -5.53 0.31
CA GLY A 260 18.55 -6.87 0.69
C GLY A 260 17.77 -7.33 1.92
N ILE A 261 17.26 -8.56 1.88
CA ILE A 261 16.53 -9.16 2.99
C ILE A 261 17.52 -9.51 4.10
N VAL A 262 17.38 -8.83 5.24
CA VAL A 262 18.17 -9.06 6.46
C VAL A 262 17.53 -10.15 7.31
N ALA A 263 16.21 -10.13 7.44
CA ALA A 263 15.45 -11.13 8.19
C ALA A 263 14.03 -11.26 7.63
N ALA A 264 13.43 -12.42 7.81
CA ALA A 264 12.04 -12.72 7.47
C ALA A 264 11.46 -13.52 8.64
N VAL A 265 10.53 -12.91 9.39
CA VAL A 265 10.07 -13.42 10.69
C VAL A 265 8.54 -13.42 10.71
N SER A 266 7.94 -14.51 11.18
CA SER A 266 6.51 -14.57 11.52
C SER A 266 6.32 -13.98 12.91
N ASP A 267 5.46 -12.97 13.04
CA ASP A 267 5.15 -12.31 14.32
C ASP A 267 4.01 -13.04 15.07
N VAL A 268 3.50 -14.12 14.48
CA VAL A 268 2.53 -15.03 15.09
C VAL A 268 3.26 -16.30 15.53
N GLU A 269 3.20 -16.63 16.83
CA GLU A 269 3.69 -17.91 17.36
C GLU A 269 2.95 -19.05 16.66
N HIS A 270 3.71 -20.02 16.11
CA HIS A 270 3.12 -21.27 15.64
C HIS A 270 2.67 -22.08 16.87
N PRO A 271 1.39 -22.47 16.99
CA PRO A 271 1.01 -23.53 17.90
C PRO A 271 1.56 -24.89 17.42
#